data_AF-A0A944TCU9-F1
#
_entry.id   AF-A0A944TCU9-F1
#
_cell.length_a   1.000
_cell.length_b   1.000
_cell.length_c   1.000
_cell.angle_alpha   90.00
_cell.angle_beta   90.00
_cell.angle_gamma   90.00
#
_symmetry.space_group_name_H-M   'P 1'
#
loop_
_entity.id
_entity.type
_entity.pdbx_description
1 polymer ?
#
loop_
_entity_poly.entity_id
_entity_poly.type
_entity_poly.pdbx_seq_one_letter_code
_entity_poly.pdbx_strand_id
1 'polypeptide(L)'
;PKHEAFARAYAENANGAAAARSAGYSVGNAKTQAAALLNRDDVTMRVAELDAEIAAERRDALAGFVAKLEPVFGAALEAGDHDTALQTVELQARITGLIHGGATVRPRNGRSTGPEPLPPHEAFLESIGA
;
A
#
# COMPACT_ATOMS: atom_id res chain seq x y z
N PRO A 1 -9.28 11.93 29.55
CA PRO A 1 -8.59 13.18 29.95
C PRO A 1 -8.26 14.04 28.72
N LYS A 2 -8.12 15.37 28.82
CA LYS A 2 -7.83 16.23 27.65
C LYS A 2 -6.48 15.94 26.98
N HIS A 3 -5.45 15.57 27.76
CA HIS A 3 -4.13 15.22 27.22
C HIS A 3 -4.14 13.91 26.42
N GLU A 4 -4.99 12.93 26.76
CA GLU A 4 -5.17 11.69 25.97
C GLU A 4 -5.80 12.00 24.60
N ALA A 5 -6.82 12.86 24.58
CA ALA A 5 -7.43 13.30 23.32
C ALA A 5 -6.43 14.11 22.45
N PHE A 6 -5.57 14.90 23.09
CA PHE A 6 -4.49 15.60 22.40
C PHE A 6 -3.48 14.62 21.80
N ALA A 7 -2.99 13.65 22.59
CA ALA A 7 -2.00 12.68 22.14
C ALA A 7 -2.49 11.89 20.92
N ARG A 8 -3.75 11.42 20.96
CA ARG A 8 -4.40 10.74 19.82
C ARG A 8 -4.45 11.59 18.56
N ALA A 9 -5.00 12.80 18.68
CA ALA A 9 -5.11 13.69 17.53
C ALA A 9 -3.74 14.14 16.98
N TYR A 10 -2.72 14.20 17.84
CA TYR A 10 -1.37 14.55 17.44
C TYR A 10 -0.66 13.41 16.72
N ALA A 11 -0.76 12.17 17.21
CA ALA A 11 -0.20 10.98 16.55
C ALA A 11 -0.77 10.78 15.13
N GLU A 12 -2.06 11.07 14.94
CA GLU A 12 -2.70 10.92 13.61
C GLU A 12 -2.21 11.94 12.55
N ASN A 13 -1.96 13.20 12.93
CA ASN A 13 -1.83 14.30 11.97
C ASN A 13 -0.63 15.24 12.20
N ALA A 14 0.19 14.99 13.23
CA ALA A 14 1.36 15.79 13.64
C ALA A 14 1.12 17.31 13.75
N ASN A 15 -0.13 17.73 13.98
CA ASN A 15 -0.51 19.15 14.05
C ASN A 15 -0.94 19.52 15.46
N GLY A 16 -0.01 20.05 16.25
CA GLY A 16 -0.23 20.35 17.67
C GLY A 16 -1.37 21.35 17.92
N ALA A 17 -1.48 22.41 17.11
CA ALA A 17 -2.55 23.39 17.28
C ALA A 17 -3.93 22.85 16.90
N ALA A 18 -4.01 21.97 15.89
CA ALA A 18 -5.25 21.26 15.56
C ALA A 18 -5.62 20.25 16.66
N ALA A 19 -4.65 19.45 17.13
CA ALA A 19 -4.82 18.47 18.19
C ALA A 19 -5.26 19.10 19.53
N ALA A 20 -4.69 20.25 19.89
CA ALA A 20 -5.10 20.98 21.10
C ALA A 20 -6.55 21.49 20.98
N ARG A 21 -6.95 21.97 19.80
CA ARG A 21 -8.34 22.41 19.58
C ARG A 21 -9.31 21.24 19.63
N SER A 22 -9.00 20.12 18.97
CA SER A 22 -9.87 18.92 19.00
C SER A 22 -9.98 18.31 20.40
N ALA A 23 -8.92 18.41 21.21
CA ALA A 23 -8.90 17.99 22.60
C ALA A 23 -9.64 18.95 23.57
N GLY A 24 -10.17 20.07 23.06
CA GLY A 24 -10.95 21.03 23.85
C GLY A 24 -10.11 22.02 24.67
N TYR A 25 -8.89 22.32 24.24
CA TYR A 25 -8.12 23.48 24.72
C TYR A 25 -8.58 24.77 24.03
N SER A 26 -8.30 25.92 24.65
CA SER A 26 -8.73 27.21 24.11
C SER A 26 -8.07 27.49 22.75
N VAL A 27 -8.89 27.98 21.82
CA VAL A 27 -8.47 28.26 20.43
C VAL A 27 -7.41 29.35 20.39
N GLY A 28 -7.54 30.38 21.23
CA GLY A 28 -6.64 31.55 21.22
C GLY A 28 -5.22 31.25 21.69
N ASN A 29 -5.00 30.16 22.45
CA ASN A 29 -3.69 29.76 22.94
C ASN A 29 -3.30 28.33 22.54
N ALA A 30 -4.00 27.71 21.57
CA ALA A 30 -3.83 26.31 21.20
C ALA A 30 -2.37 25.95 20.84
N LYS A 31 -1.65 26.85 20.15
CA LYS A 31 -0.21 26.66 19.83
C LYS A 31 0.65 26.58 21.08
N THR A 32 0.48 27.51 22.02
CA THR A 32 1.23 27.55 23.28
C THR A 32 0.90 26.35 24.15
N GLN A 33 -0.37 25.95 24.22
CA GLN A 33 -0.81 24.77 24.95
C GLN A 33 -0.24 23.49 24.35
N ALA A 34 -0.25 23.36 23.01
CA ALA A 34 0.36 22.23 22.33
C ALA A 34 1.86 22.14 22.61
N ALA A 35 2.59 23.27 22.55
CA ALA A 35 4.01 23.30 22.89
C ALA A 35 4.27 22.88 24.34
N ALA A 36 3.45 23.36 25.29
CA ALA A 36 3.55 22.95 26.69
C ALA A 36 3.25 21.46 26.89
N LEU A 37 2.27 20.90 26.17
CA LEU A 37 1.93 19.47 26.21
C LEU A 37 3.05 18.61 25.65
N LEU A 38 3.67 19.03 24.54
CA LEU A 38 4.78 18.30 23.91
C LEU A 38 6.09 18.37 24.71
N ASN A 39 6.17 19.23 25.73
CA ASN A 39 7.29 19.26 26.68
C ASN A 39 7.06 18.34 27.91
N ARG A 40 5.92 17.67 28.00
CA ARG A 40 5.64 16.75 29.11
C ARG A 40 5.93 15.31 28.73
N ASP A 41 6.72 14.63 29.55
CA ASP A 41 7.12 13.24 29.33
C ASP A 41 5.93 12.28 29.23
N ASP A 42 4.89 12.48 30.04
CA ASP A 42 3.70 11.63 30.01
C ASP A 42 2.94 11.72 28.67
N VAL A 43 2.91 12.92 28.07
CA VAL A 43 2.26 13.13 26.77
C VAL A 43 3.11 12.61 25.62
N THR A 44 4.43 12.85 25.64
CA THR A 44 5.33 12.38 24.58
C THR A 44 5.46 10.86 24.56
N MET A 45 5.53 10.22 25.73
CA MET A 45 5.45 8.76 25.84
C MET A 45 4.16 8.23 25.22
N ARG A 46 3.02 8.86 25.55
CA ARG A 46 1.73 8.42 25.02
C ARG A 46 1.61 8.59 23.51
N VAL A 47 2.15 9.67 22.95
CA VAL A 47 2.23 9.86 21.50
C VAL A 47 3.08 8.75 20.86
N ALA A 48 4.23 8.42 21.44
CA ALA A 48 5.09 7.36 20.92
C ALA A 48 4.43 5.97 20.95
N GLU A 49 3.66 5.67 21.99
CA GLU A 49 2.84 4.44 22.05
C GLU A 49 1.82 4.40 20.90
N LEU A 50 1.08 5.49 20.70
CA LEU A 50 0.08 5.60 19.63
C LEU A 50 0.71 5.52 18.23
N ASP A 51 1.87 6.14 18.03
CA ASP A 51 2.62 6.04 16.77
C ASP A 51 3.02 4.58 16.49
N ALA A 52 3.43 3.83 17.53
CA ALA A 52 3.75 2.42 17.41
C ALA A 52 2.51 1.55 17.10
N GLU A 53 1.37 1.84 17.72
CA GLU A 53 0.07 1.21 17.43
C GLU A 53 -0.33 1.45 15.97
N ILE A 54 -0.33 2.70 15.52
CA ILE A 54 -0.65 3.09 14.13
C ILE A 54 0.30 2.40 13.14
N ALA A 55 1.60 2.35 13.45
CA ALA A 55 2.59 1.67 12.62
C ALA A 55 2.38 0.15 12.58
N ALA A 56 1.92 -0.47 13.68
CA ALA A 56 1.54 -1.88 13.71
C ALA A 56 0.30 -2.15 12.86
N GLU A 57 -0.78 -1.38 13.05
CA GLU A 57 -2.00 -1.48 12.26
C GLU A 57 -1.72 -1.31 10.76
N ARG A 58 -0.87 -0.34 10.39
CA ARG A 58 -0.43 -0.14 9.01
C ARG A 58 0.32 -1.36 8.48
N ARG A 59 1.24 -1.95 9.25
CA ARG A 59 1.98 -3.15 8.83
C ARG A 59 1.04 -4.33 8.60
N ASP A 60 0.07 -4.53 9.49
CA ASP A 60 -0.92 -5.61 9.37
C ASP A 60 -1.81 -5.42 8.15
N ALA A 61 -2.26 -4.19 7.87
CA ALA A 61 -3.03 -3.87 6.68
C ALA A 61 -2.24 -4.16 5.39
N LEU A 62 -0.95 -3.78 5.34
CA LEU A 62 -0.07 -4.06 4.20
C LEU A 62 0.15 -5.56 4.01
N ALA A 63 0.39 -6.31 5.08
CA ALA A 63 0.52 -7.77 5.03
C ALA A 63 -0.76 -8.42 4.49
N GLY A 64 -1.93 -7.94 4.91
CA GLY A 64 -3.22 -8.38 4.41
C GLY A 64 -3.40 -8.15 2.90
N PHE A 65 -2.89 -7.05 2.35
CA PHE A 65 -2.91 -6.82 0.91
C PHE A 65 -1.94 -7.75 0.15
N VAL A 66 -0.73 -7.95 0.67
CA VAL A 66 0.26 -8.86 0.08
C VAL A 66 -0.26 -10.30 0.04
N ALA A 67 -0.89 -10.76 1.13
CA ALA A 67 -1.45 -12.11 1.22
C ALA A 67 -2.53 -12.40 0.16
N LYS A 68 -3.28 -11.38 -0.27
CA LYS A 68 -4.27 -11.52 -1.36
C LYS A 68 -3.64 -11.77 -2.73
N LEU A 69 -2.36 -11.45 -2.90
CA LEU A 69 -1.63 -11.64 -4.16
C LEU A 69 -0.93 -13.01 -4.23
N GLU A 70 -0.73 -13.68 -3.09
CA GLU A 70 -0.04 -14.97 -3.03
C GLU A 70 -0.68 -16.07 -3.91
N PRO A 71 -2.02 -16.19 -4.00
CA PRO A 71 -2.64 -17.14 -4.92
C PRO A 71 -2.35 -16.84 -6.41
N VAL A 72 -2.21 -15.56 -6.77
CA VAL A 72 -1.88 -15.15 -8.15
C VAL A 72 -0.43 -15.51 -8.47
N PHE A 73 0.47 -15.22 -7.54
CA PHE A 73 1.88 -15.61 -7.66
C PHE A 73 2.04 -17.13 -7.82
N GLY A 74 1.39 -17.91 -6.94
CA GLY A 74 1.41 -19.37 -7.00
C GLY A 74 0.87 -19.91 -8.34
N ALA A 75 -0.30 -19.43 -8.77
CA ALA A 75 -0.89 -19.87 -10.05
C ALA A 75 0.01 -19.52 -11.26
N ALA A 76 0.66 -18.37 -11.25
CA ALA A 76 1.58 -17.96 -12.31
C ALA A 76 2.82 -18.87 -12.37
N LEU A 77 3.38 -19.24 -11.22
CA LEU A 77 4.50 -20.18 -11.15
C LEU A 77 4.12 -21.57 -11.68
N GLU A 78 2.98 -22.11 -11.24
CA GLU A 78 2.49 -23.42 -11.70
C GLU A 78 2.23 -23.44 -13.22
N ALA A 79 1.78 -22.31 -13.79
CA ALA A 79 1.55 -22.16 -15.23
C ALA A 79 2.84 -21.86 -16.03
N GLY A 80 3.98 -21.64 -15.37
CA GLY A 80 5.21 -21.17 -16.01
C GLY A 80 5.14 -19.73 -16.56
N ASP A 81 4.15 -18.94 -16.14
CA ASP A 81 3.97 -17.54 -16.51
C ASP A 81 4.86 -16.64 -15.62
N HIS A 82 6.15 -16.65 -15.94
CA HIS A 82 7.16 -15.90 -15.20
C HIS A 82 6.94 -14.38 -15.27
N ASP A 83 6.33 -13.86 -16.34
CA ASP A 83 6.04 -12.43 -16.48
C ASP A 83 4.98 -12.00 -15.44
N THR A 84 3.91 -12.77 -15.28
CA THR A 84 2.88 -12.52 -14.25
C THR A 84 3.43 -12.70 -12.84
N ALA A 85 4.30 -13.70 -12.62
CA ALA A 85 4.95 -13.90 -11.33
C ALA A 85 5.80 -12.68 -10.93
N LEU A 86 6.62 -12.15 -11.84
CA LEU A 86 7.45 -10.97 -11.60
C LEU A 86 6.62 -9.70 -11.35
N GLN A 87 5.53 -9.50 -12.10
CA GLN A 87 4.61 -8.38 -11.89
C GLN A 87 3.93 -8.44 -10.52
N THR A 88 3.60 -9.65 -10.05
CA THR A 88 2.98 -9.84 -8.73
C THR A 88 3.94 -9.46 -7.61
N VAL A 89 5.21 -9.91 -7.71
CA VAL A 89 6.26 -9.53 -6.75
C VAL A 89 6.54 -8.03 -6.76
N GLU A 90 6.57 -7.40 -7.94
CA GLU A 90 6.71 -5.95 -8.05
C GLU A 90 5.57 -5.22 -7.34
N LEU A 91 4.32 -5.68 -7.54
CA LEU A 91 3.16 -5.09 -6.88
C LEU A 91 3.21 -5.25 -5.36
N GLN A 92 3.60 -6.43 -4.85
CA GLN A 92 3.82 -6.65 -3.42
C GLN A 92 4.88 -5.69 -2.84
N ALA A 93 5.98 -5.46 -3.57
CA ALA A 93 7.03 -4.52 -3.17
C ALA A 93 6.56 -3.05 -3.18
N ARG A 94 5.69 -2.67 -4.13
CA ARG A 94 5.06 -1.33 -4.16
C ARG A 94 4.10 -1.11 -3.00
N ILE A 95 3.23 -2.09 -2.72
CA ILE A 95 2.26 -2.02 -1.62
C ILE A 95 2.98 -1.81 -0.28
N THR A 96 4.04 -2.59 -0.06
CA THR A 96 4.84 -2.51 1.18
C THR A 96 5.76 -1.29 1.24
N GLY A 97 5.86 -0.51 0.17
CA GLY A 97 6.72 0.68 0.10
C GLY A 97 8.22 0.37 -0.02
N LEU A 98 8.60 -0.87 -0.32
CA LEU A 98 10.00 -1.22 -0.61
C LEU A 98 10.51 -0.52 -1.88
N ILE A 99 9.61 -0.24 -2.82
CA ILE A 99 9.90 0.53 -4.03
C ILE A 99 8.89 1.65 -4.22
N HIS A 100 9.37 2.84 -4.55
CA HIS A 100 8.57 4.01 -4.89
C HIS A 100 8.66 4.25 -6.40
N GLY A 101 7.52 4.41 -7.07
CA GLY A 101 7.33 4.56 -8.52
C GLY A 101 8.55 4.67 -9.46
N GLY A 102 8.74 3.64 -10.30
CA GLY A 102 9.26 3.69 -11.67
C GLY A 102 8.21 3.11 -12.64
N ALA A 103 8.42 3.13 -13.97
CA ALA A 103 7.44 2.60 -14.95
C ALA A 103 6.89 1.24 -14.50
N THR A 104 5.57 1.02 -14.59
CA THR A 104 5.02 -0.34 -14.50
C THR A 104 5.83 -1.20 -15.46
N VAL A 105 6.24 -2.40 -15.06
CA VAL A 105 6.50 -3.44 -16.07
C VAL A 105 5.18 -3.54 -16.82
N ARG A 106 5.10 -2.85 -17.98
CA ARG A 106 3.89 -2.88 -18.80
C ARG A 106 3.60 -4.36 -19.00
N PRO A 107 2.37 -4.82 -18.74
CA PRO A 107 1.99 -6.14 -19.20
C PRO A 107 2.33 -6.14 -20.69
N ARG A 108 3.25 -7.02 -21.10
CA ARG A 108 3.35 -7.37 -22.50
C ARG A 108 2.01 -8.00 -22.79
N ASN A 109 1.08 -7.23 -23.35
CA ASN A 109 -0.16 -7.75 -23.90
C ASN A 109 0.19 -9.02 -24.65
N GLY A 110 -0.41 -10.12 -24.22
CA GLY A 110 0.09 -11.47 -24.42
C GLY A 110 0.68 -11.69 -25.79
N ARG A 111 1.92 -12.19 -25.82
CA ARG A 111 2.33 -12.99 -26.96
C ARG A 111 1.44 -14.22 -26.89
N SER A 112 0.40 -14.26 -27.72
CA SER A 112 -0.35 -15.48 -28.01
C SER A 112 0.67 -16.59 -28.23
N THR A 113 0.75 -17.53 -27.29
CA THR A 113 1.44 -18.82 -27.50
C THR A 113 0.52 -19.83 -28.18
N GLY A 114 -0.64 -19.40 -28.68
CA GLY A 114 -1.37 -20.17 -29.68
C GLY A 114 -0.57 -20.24 -30.98
N PRO A 115 -0.65 -21.35 -31.73
CA PRO A 115 -0.03 -21.43 -33.05
C PRO A 115 -0.46 -20.21 -33.86
N GLU A 116 0.51 -19.58 -34.54
CA GLU A 116 0.23 -18.47 -35.45
C GLU A 116 -0.89 -18.92 -36.41
N PRO A 117 -1.97 -18.14 -36.57
CA PRO A 117 -3.02 -18.52 -37.51
C PRO A 117 -2.38 -18.72 -38.87
N LEU A 118 -2.70 -19.86 -39.51
CA LEU A 118 -2.19 -20.18 -40.83
C LEU A 118 -2.36 -18.96 -41.75
N PRO A 119 -1.33 -18.61 -42.56
CA PRO A 119 -1.48 -17.63 -43.62
C PRO A 119 -2.79 -17.85 -44.39
N PRO A 120 -3.48 -16.80 -44.85
CA PRO A 120 -4.81 -16.92 -45.46
C PRO A 120 -4.88 -17.93 -46.62
N HIS A 121 -3.75 -18.14 -47.31
CA HIS A 121 -3.66 -19.11 -48.38
C HIS A 121 -3.56 -20.56 -47.89
N GLU A 122 -2.92 -20.83 -46.75
CA GLU A 122 -2.83 -22.17 -46.16
C GLU A 122 -4.14 -22.58 -45.48
N ALA A 123 -4.81 -21.64 -44.79
CA ALA A 123 -6.15 -21.87 -44.23
C ALA A 123 -7.19 -22.17 -45.32
N PHE A 124 -7.05 -21.53 -46.50
CA PHE A 124 -7.89 -21.82 -47.66
C PHE A 124 -7.64 -23.23 -48.20
N LEU A 125 -6.38 -23.67 -48.30
CA LEU A 125 -6.01 -25.01 -48.76
C LEU A 125 -6.53 -26.12 -47.82
N GLU A 126 -6.46 -25.90 -46.51
CA GLU A 126 -7.07 -26.81 -45.52
C GLU A 126 -8.59 -26.90 -45.69
N SER A 127 -9.27 -25.76 -45.94
CA SER A 127 -10.73 -25.74 -46.10
C SER A 127 -11.23 -26.52 -47.33
N ILE A 128 -10.35 -26.75 -48.31
CA ILE A 128 -10.65 -27.52 -49.53
C ILE A 128 -10.03 -28.93 -49.54
N GLY A 129 -9.39 -29.35 -48.44
CA GLY A 129 -8.93 -30.73 -48.23
C GLY A 129 -7.77 -31.17 -49.13
N ALA A 130 -6.79 -30.29 -49.38
CA ALA A 130 -5.56 -30.60 -50.12
C ALA A 130 -4.46 -31.20 -49.23
#